data_AF-A0A410UGG8-F1
#
_entry.id   AF-A0A410UGG8-F1
#
_cell.length_a   1.000
_cell.length_b   1.000
_cell.length_c   1.000
_cell.angle_alpha   90.00
_cell.angle_beta   90.00
_cell.angle_gamma   90.00
#
_symmetry.space_group_name_H-M   'P 1'
#
loop_
_entity.id
_entity.type
_entity.pdbx_description
1 polymer ?
#
loop_
_entity_poly.entity_id
_entity_poly.type
_entity_poly.pdbx_seq_one_letter_code
_entity_poly.pdbx_strand_id
1 'polypeptide(L)'
;MKAKSAVNPTFATGHPFSRWLERQCMTTRMALTAVLIAMAWHPAIAGDPPLLLPAMRHCDLTLQGPDRMVFMPGVPLAVSPPDQRRGLSRLKPGGQPLRMLFVWNKPVPQAVWMHDTPAPLDAAFLDANGRIFQVISMSPNTDAHHYPKVWPSAMLEDDAGDLIHHGIGEGWVLVRHRCYGGGQPEHTAGPLE
;
A
#
# COMPACT_ATOMS: atom_id res chain seq x y z
N MET A 1 -18.05 -48.64 94.23
CA MET A 1 -17.14 -47.46 94.17
C MET A 1 -15.74 -47.93 93.77
N LYS A 2 -15.21 -47.32 92.70
CA LYS A 2 -13.80 -47.18 92.25
C LYS A 2 -12.75 -48.20 92.78
N ALA A 3 -12.16 -49.05 91.94
CA ALA A 3 -11.15 -48.80 90.89
C ALA A 3 -9.72 -49.13 91.37
N LYS A 4 -8.88 -49.58 90.41
CA LYS A 4 -7.41 -49.81 90.40
C LYS A 4 -7.09 -51.29 90.16
N SER A 5 -6.13 -51.68 89.33
CA SER A 5 -5.32 -51.02 88.31
C SER A 5 -4.70 -52.18 87.52
N ALA A 6 -4.81 -52.18 86.20
CA ALA A 6 -4.22 -53.22 85.36
C ALA A 6 -2.76 -52.89 85.02
N VAL A 7 -1.90 -53.90 84.97
CA VAL A 7 -0.57 -53.87 84.34
C VAL A 7 -0.37 -55.17 83.55
N ASN A 8 -0.14 -55.00 82.22
CA ASN A 8 0.48 -55.87 81.19
C ASN A 8 -0.05 -57.32 80.98
N PRO A 9 -0.09 -57.88 79.74
CA PRO A 9 1.08 -58.01 78.85
C PRO A 9 0.86 -57.99 77.31
N THR A 10 2.01 -57.85 76.64
CA THR A 10 2.54 -58.34 75.34
C THR A 10 1.68 -58.88 74.17
N PHE A 11 2.25 -58.61 72.97
CA PHE A 11 2.27 -59.34 71.69
C PHE A 11 1.18 -59.11 70.59
N ALA A 12 1.62 -58.32 69.60
CA ALA A 12 1.65 -58.55 68.15
C ALA A 12 0.47 -59.19 67.40
N THR A 13 -0.04 -58.49 66.39
CA THR A 13 -0.37 -59.03 65.05
C THR A 13 -0.51 -57.92 64.00
N GLY A 14 0.13 -58.06 62.83
CA GLY A 14 -0.41 -57.58 61.55
C GLY A 14 0.25 -56.37 60.86
N HIS A 15 1.25 -56.62 60.01
CA HIS A 15 1.45 -55.87 58.75
C HIS A 15 0.52 -56.45 57.67
N PRO A 16 0.28 -55.84 56.47
CA PRO A 16 0.65 -54.52 55.96
C PRO A 16 -0.52 -53.80 55.24
N PHE A 17 -0.75 -52.50 55.49
CA PHE A 17 -1.57 -51.65 54.60
C PHE A 17 -0.73 -50.50 54.02
N SER A 18 0.50 -50.81 53.63
CA SER A 18 1.42 -49.92 52.92
C SER A 18 1.16 -49.99 51.41
N ARG A 19 -0.04 -49.58 50.94
CA ARG A 19 -0.34 -49.42 49.51
C ARG A 19 -1.46 -48.40 49.26
N TRP A 20 -1.42 -47.20 49.83
CA TRP A 20 -2.35 -46.15 49.39
C TRP A 20 -1.93 -44.69 49.61
N LEU A 21 -0.67 -44.36 49.91
CA LEU A 21 -0.24 -42.95 50.05
C LEU A 21 1.13 -42.66 49.41
N GLU A 22 1.49 -43.38 48.35
CA GLU A 22 2.70 -43.14 47.54
C GLU A 22 2.37 -43.01 46.05
N ARG A 23 1.37 -42.17 45.74
CA ARG A 23 1.07 -41.72 44.37
C ARG A 23 0.78 -40.23 44.29
N GLN A 24 1.49 -39.43 45.07
CA GLN A 24 1.59 -37.98 44.81
C GLN A 24 3.00 -37.70 44.28
N CYS A 25 3.14 -38.17 43.04
CA CYS A 25 4.25 -37.95 42.13
C CYS A 25 4.45 -36.45 41.92
N MET A 26 5.47 -35.89 42.56
CA MET A 26 6.55 -35.22 41.83
C MET A 26 6.12 -34.27 40.69
N THR A 27 5.37 -33.20 40.96
CA THR A 27 5.18 -32.10 39.98
C THR A 27 5.01 -30.73 40.65
N THR A 28 6.02 -30.21 41.36
CA THR A 28 6.01 -28.77 41.73
C THR A 28 7.41 -28.19 41.89
N ARG A 29 8.25 -28.35 40.86
CA ARG A 29 9.50 -27.59 40.70
C ARG A 29 9.75 -27.30 39.22
N MET A 30 8.92 -26.45 38.60
CA MET A 30 9.20 -25.78 37.31
C MET A 30 7.98 -24.93 36.94
N ALA A 31 7.88 -23.71 37.49
CA ALA A 31 6.85 -22.76 37.07
C ALA A 31 7.29 -21.30 37.30
N LEU A 32 8.53 -20.96 36.92
CA LEU A 32 9.03 -19.59 37.05
C LEU A 32 9.92 -19.09 35.88
N THR A 33 10.00 -19.80 34.75
CA THR A 33 10.87 -19.38 33.63
C THR A 33 10.27 -19.63 32.23
N ALA A 34 8.97 -19.37 32.01
CA ALA A 34 8.38 -19.52 30.67
C ALA A 34 7.24 -18.54 30.35
N VAL A 35 7.25 -17.31 30.90
CA VAL A 35 6.24 -16.28 30.58
C VAL A 35 6.85 -14.95 30.08
N LEU A 36 8.17 -14.87 29.91
CA LEU A 36 8.86 -13.61 29.51
C LEU A 36 9.50 -13.61 28.11
N ILE A 37 9.13 -14.54 27.20
CA ILE A 37 9.60 -14.49 25.79
C ILE A 37 8.43 -14.69 24.83
N ALA A 38 7.40 -13.85 24.94
CA ALA A 38 6.33 -13.78 23.93
C ALA A 38 5.96 -12.33 23.54
N MET A 39 6.86 -11.37 23.77
CA MET A 39 6.64 -9.95 23.47
C MET A 39 7.65 -9.35 22.47
N ALA A 40 8.30 -10.15 21.63
CA ALA A 40 9.34 -9.63 20.73
C ALA A 40 9.07 -9.83 19.23
N TRP A 41 7.96 -10.48 18.83
CA TRP A 41 7.69 -10.78 17.42
C TRP A 41 6.24 -10.42 17.09
N HIS A 42 5.91 -9.14 17.20
CA HIS A 42 4.83 -8.63 16.37
C HIS A 42 5.48 -8.17 15.07
N PRO A 43 5.24 -8.83 13.91
CA PRO A 43 5.55 -8.18 12.65
C PRO A 43 4.85 -6.84 12.68
N ALA A 44 5.59 -5.75 12.48
CA ALA A 44 4.96 -4.47 12.21
C ALA A 44 4.06 -4.70 11.00
N ILE A 45 2.75 -4.72 11.21
CA ILE A 45 1.80 -4.50 10.13
C ILE A 45 2.14 -3.10 9.67
N ALA A 46 2.92 -3.00 8.59
CA ALA A 46 3.10 -1.75 7.88
C ALA A 46 1.73 -1.40 7.33
N GLY A 47 0.94 -0.66 8.11
CA GLY A 47 -0.26 -0.02 7.61
C GLY A 47 0.16 0.94 6.50
N ASP A 48 -0.70 1.08 5.49
CA ASP A 48 -0.48 2.07 4.45
C ASP A 48 -0.29 3.45 5.09
N PRO A 49 0.75 4.21 4.68
CA PRO A 49 0.96 5.56 5.21
C PRO A 49 -0.31 6.40 4.97
N PRO A 50 -0.59 7.38 5.86
CA PRO A 50 -1.80 8.18 5.80
C PRO A 50 -2.00 8.83 4.41
N LEU A 51 -3.27 9.00 4.05
CA LEU A 51 -3.81 9.47 2.75
C LEU A 51 -3.35 10.87 2.30
N LEU A 52 -2.45 11.49 3.04
CA LEU A 52 -1.82 12.76 2.70
C LEU A 52 -0.33 12.49 2.57
N LEU A 53 0.16 12.50 1.33
CA LEU A 53 1.58 12.76 1.07
C LEU A 53 1.73 14.29 0.93
N PRO A 54 1.97 15.06 2.00
CA PRO A 54 2.29 16.49 1.88
C PRO A 54 3.64 16.75 1.17
N ALA A 55 4.28 15.72 0.59
CA ALA A 55 5.54 15.81 -0.14
C ALA A 55 5.44 15.41 -1.62
N MET A 56 4.27 15.11 -2.17
CA MET A 56 4.16 14.82 -3.61
C MET A 56 4.42 16.10 -4.41
N ARG A 57 5.30 16.00 -5.41
CA ARG A 57 5.53 17.08 -6.38
C ARG A 57 4.30 17.24 -7.25
N HIS A 58 4.07 18.46 -7.73
CA HIS A 58 3.02 18.78 -8.68
C HIS A 58 3.66 19.41 -9.91
N CYS A 59 3.03 19.28 -11.06
CA CYS A 59 3.48 19.88 -12.30
C CYS A 59 2.36 20.70 -12.94
N ASP A 60 2.72 21.88 -13.43
CA ASP A 60 1.89 22.58 -14.40
C ASP A 60 2.24 22.06 -15.79
N LEU A 61 1.25 21.49 -16.47
CA LEU A 61 1.41 20.87 -17.79
C LEU A 61 0.89 21.78 -18.89
N THR A 62 1.55 21.77 -20.04
CA THR A 62 1.03 22.35 -21.27
C THR A 62 1.05 21.29 -22.36
N LEU A 63 -0.14 20.90 -22.84
CA LEU A 63 -0.30 20.02 -23.98
C LEU A 63 -0.59 20.83 -25.24
N GLN A 64 0.05 20.49 -26.34
CA GLN A 64 -0.13 21.11 -27.64
C GLN A 64 -0.81 20.15 -28.60
N GLY A 65 -1.90 20.61 -29.20
CA GLY A 65 -2.58 19.99 -30.32
C GLY A 65 -2.30 20.74 -31.64
N PRO A 66 -3.03 20.43 -32.72
CA PRO A 66 -2.81 21.05 -34.03
C PRO A 66 -3.00 22.57 -34.02
N ASP A 67 -4.09 23.05 -33.43
CA ASP A 67 -4.51 24.46 -33.52
C ASP A 67 -4.60 25.17 -32.16
N ARG A 68 -4.31 24.47 -31.06
CA ARG A 68 -4.43 25.02 -29.71
C ARG A 68 -3.53 24.33 -28.69
N MET A 69 -3.38 24.99 -27.55
CA MET A 69 -2.73 24.43 -26.36
C MET A 69 -3.73 24.34 -25.20
N VAL A 70 -3.53 23.36 -24.32
CA VAL A 70 -4.29 23.19 -23.08
C VAL A 70 -3.32 23.26 -21.91
N PHE A 71 -3.67 24.07 -20.91
CA PHE A 71 -2.91 24.23 -19.68
C PHE A 71 -3.60 23.49 -18.53
N MET A 72 -2.86 22.63 -17.84
CA MET A 72 -3.34 21.84 -16.70
C MET A 72 -2.47 22.14 -15.48
N PRO A 73 -2.92 23.03 -14.57
CA PRO A 73 -2.14 23.38 -13.39
C PRO A 73 -2.20 22.30 -12.30
N GLY A 74 -1.12 22.19 -11.54
CA GLY A 74 -1.09 21.45 -10.27
C GLY A 74 -1.41 19.96 -10.39
N VAL A 75 -0.94 19.31 -11.47
CA VAL A 75 -1.11 17.86 -11.67
C VAL A 75 -0.12 17.11 -10.76
N PRO A 76 -0.57 16.26 -9.81
CA PRO A 76 0.34 15.45 -8.99
C PRO A 76 1.29 14.58 -9.83
N LEU A 77 2.54 14.46 -9.40
CA LEU A 77 3.61 13.74 -10.10
C LEU A 77 4.01 12.46 -9.36
N ALA A 78 3.90 11.31 -10.03
CA ALA A 78 4.33 10.00 -9.56
C ALA A 78 5.62 9.54 -10.28
N VAL A 79 6.76 9.64 -9.58
CA VAL A 79 8.08 9.20 -10.08
C VAL A 79 8.59 7.99 -9.30
N SER A 80 8.31 7.92 -7.99
CA SER A 80 8.80 6.82 -7.16
C SER A 80 7.95 5.55 -7.38
N PRO A 81 8.52 4.34 -7.31
CA PRO A 81 7.73 3.11 -7.42
C PRO A 81 6.56 3.01 -6.41
N PRO A 82 6.69 3.49 -5.15
CA PRO A 82 5.53 3.60 -4.25
C PRO A 82 4.43 4.51 -4.77
N ASP A 83 4.76 5.70 -5.28
CA ASP A 83 3.76 6.63 -5.83
C ASP A 83 3.07 6.06 -7.06
N GLN A 84 3.85 5.45 -7.97
CA GLN A 84 3.35 4.85 -9.20
C GLN A 84 2.45 3.64 -8.94
N ARG A 85 2.78 2.78 -7.97
CA ARG A 85 1.91 1.65 -7.60
C ARG A 85 0.63 2.08 -6.92
N ARG A 86 0.67 3.17 -6.15
CA ARG A 86 -0.50 3.72 -5.47
C ARG A 86 -1.44 4.40 -6.46
N GLY A 87 -0.90 5.19 -7.37
CA GLY A 87 -1.68 5.98 -8.33
C GLY A 87 -2.81 6.77 -7.65
N LEU A 88 -4.00 6.71 -8.26
CA LEU A 88 -5.22 7.32 -7.74
C LEU A 88 -6.09 6.37 -6.90
N SER A 89 -5.59 5.18 -6.52
CA SER A 89 -6.34 4.21 -5.71
C SER A 89 -6.82 4.84 -4.41
N ARG A 90 -8.08 4.52 -4.05
CA ARG A 90 -8.81 4.94 -2.85
C ARG A 90 -9.05 6.45 -2.73
N LEU A 91 -8.64 7.25 -3.71
CA LEU A 91 -9.01 8.66 -3.79
C LEU A 91 -10.48 8.77 -4.19
N LYS A 92 -11.24 9.55 -3.41
CA LYS A 92 -12.65 9.79 -3.67
C LYS A 92 -12.79 10.98 -4.61
N PRO A 93 -13.72 10.94 -5.59
CA PRO A 93 -14.11 12.13 -6.35
C PRO A 93 -14.50 13.26 -5.40
N GLY A 94 -13.99 14.47 -5.66
CA GLY A 94 -14.04 15.56 -4.68
C GLY A 94 -14.02 16.95 -5.30
N GLY A 95 -14.91 17.20 -6.27
CA GLY A 95 -15.14 18.50 -6.92
C GLY A 95 -14.00 19.05 -7.78
N GLN A 96 -12.77 18.61 -7.54
CA GLN A 96 -11.61 18.83 -8.40
C GLN A 96 -11.39 17.61 -9.28
N PRO A 97 -10.90 17.80 -10.52
CA PRO A 97 -10.57 16.68 -11.38
C PRO A 97 -9.51 15.76 -10.80
N LEU A 98 -9.72 14.45 -10.89
CA LEU A 98 -8.74 13.44 -10.50
C LEU A 98 -7.76 13.24 -11.64
N ARG A 99 -6.51 13.64 -11.41
CA ARG A 99 -5.43 13.54 -12.39
C ARG A 99 -4.11 13.19 -11.75
N MET A 100 -3.24 12.53 -12.50
CA MET A 100 -1.87 12.23 -12.08
C MET A 100 -0.96 12.01 -13.29
N LEU A 101 0.24 12.61 -13.24
CA LEU A 101 1.30 12.35 -14.21
C LEU A 101 2.26 11.30 -13.65
N PHE A 102 2.41 10.20 -14.35
CA PHE A 102 3.38 9.15 -14.08
C PHE A 102 4.56 9.33 -15.03
N VAL A 103 5.78 9.33 -14.50
CA VAL A 103 7.02 9.40 -15.32
C VAL A 103 7.93 8.26 -14.91
N TRP A 104 8.39 7.49 -15.89
CA TRP A 104 9.31 6.38 -15.67
C TRP A 104 10.70 6.74 -16.20
N ASN A 105 11.74 6.38 -15.43
CA ASN A 105 13.14 6.62 -15.80
C ASN A 105 13.60 5.87 -17.07
N LYS A 106 12.85 4.84 -17.47
CA LYS A 106 13.06 4.06 -18.69
C LYS A 106 11.69 3.65 -19.22
N PRO A 107 11.52 3.48 -20.55
CA PRO A 107 10.32 2.89 -21.09
C PRO A 107 10.07 1.50 -20.48
N VAL A 108 8.91 1.31 -19.86
CA VAL A 108 8.55 0.06 -19.16
C VAL A 108 7.27 -0.53 -19.75
N PRO A 109 7.18 -1.87 -19.96
CA PRO A 109 5.91 -2.54 -20.25
C PRO A 109 5.04 -2.60 -19.00
N GLN A 110 4.47 -1.45 -18.60
CA GLN A 110 3.62 -1.37 -17.43
C GLN A 110 2.16 -1.48 -17.86
N ALA A 111 1.51 -2.57 -17.45
CA ALA A 111 0.05 -2.59 -17.41
C ALA A 111 -0.44 -1.69 -16.28
N VAL A 112 -1.55 -1.01 -16.53
CA VAL A 112 -2.27 -0.24 -15.52
C VAL A 112 -3.63 -0.87 -15.25
N TRP A 113 -4.19 -0.59 -14.09
CA TRP A 113 -5.42 -1.20 -13.60
C TRP A 113 -6.15 -0.21 -12.69
N MET A 114 -7.38 -0.55 -12.32
CA MET A 114 -8.25 0.31 -11.53
C MET A 114 -8.52 -0.28 -10.15
N HIS A 115 -7.57 -1.06 -9.61
CA HIS A 115 -7.70 -1.68 -8.30
C HIS A 115 -7.91 -0.61 -7.23
N ASP A 116 -9.03 -0.72 -6.49
CA ASP A 116 -9.50 0.25 -5.51
C ASP A 116 -9.65 1.69 -6.03
N THR A 117 -9.78 1.92 -7.34
CA THR A 117 -9.95 3.27 -7.92
C THR A 117 -11.44 3.51 -8.22
N PRO A 118 -12.18 4.26 -7.37
CA PRO A 118 -13.63 4.39 -7.49
C PRO A 118 -14.08 5.33 -8.60
N ALA A 119 -13.20 6.21 -9.09
CA ALA A 119 -13.49 7.11 -10.20
C ALA A 119 -13.19 6.42 -11.54
N PRO A 120 -14.02 6.63 -12.59
CA PRO A 120 -13.63 6.24 -13.94
C PRO A 120 -12.54 7.19 -14.46
N LEU A 121 -11.52 6.65 -15.12
CA LEU A 121 -10.37 7.43 -15.60
C LEU A 121 -10.07 7.13 -17.07
N ASP A 122 -9.46 8.09 -17.75
CA ASP A 122 -8.73 7.86 -19.01
C ASP A 122 -7.22 7.84 -18.73
N ALA A 123 -6.51 6.87 -19.30
CA ALA A 123 -5.04 6.81 -19.30
C ALA A 123 -4.50 7.19 -20.68
N ALA A 124 -3.84 8.34 -20.78
CA ALA A 124 -3.09 8.76 -21.96
C ALA A 124 -1.61 8.39 -21.83
N PHE A 125 -1.11 7.52 -22.70
CA PHE A 125 0.28 7.08 -22.72
C PHE A 125 1.13 7.93 -23.65
N LEU A 126 2.31 8.33 -23.16
CA LEU A 126 3.24 9.24 -23.82
C LEU A 126 4.56 8.55 -24.14
N ASP A 127 5.12 8.84 -25.31
CA ASP A 127 6.49 8.46 -25.67
C ASP A 127 7.53 9.39 -25.01
N ALA A 128 8.82 9.12 -25.27
CA ALA A 128 9.93 9.91 -24.73
C ALA A 128 9.96 11.39 -25.17
N ASN A 129 9.25 11.72 -26.25
CA ASN A 129 9.10 13.09 -26.75
C ASN A 129 7.83 13.76 -26.21
N GLY A 130 7.10 13.11 -25.30
CA GLY A 130 5.85 13.59 -24.75
C GLY A 130 4.67 13.48 -25.71
N ARG A 131 4.77 12.74 -26.83
CA ARG A 131 3.65 12.53 -27.74
C ARG A 131 2.72 11.47 -27.19
N ILE A 132 1.43 11.80 -27.07
CA ILE A 132 0.38 10.83 -26.74
C ILE A 132 0.22 9.88 -27.94
N PHE A 133 0.47 8.60 -27.72
CA PHE A 133 0.32 7.57 -28.77
C PHE A 133 -0.87 6.65 -28.53
N GLN A 134 -1.49 6.71 -27.35
CA GLN A 134 -2.65 5.92 -27.01
C GLN A 134 -3.42 6.56 -25.86
N VAL A 135 -4.75 6.46 -25.91
CA VAL A 135 -5.64 6.75 -24.78
C VAL A 135 -6.51 5.52 -24.52
N ILE A 136 -6.67 5.13 -23.26
CA ILE A 136 -7.52 4.01 -22.84
C ILE A 136 -8.49 4.50 -21.76
N SER A 137 -9.79 4.36 -21.98
CA SER A 137 -10.79 4.55 -20.94
C SER A 137 -10.89 3.32 -20.05
N MET A 138 -10.88 3.53 -18.74
CA MET A 138 -10.79 2.49 -17.73
C MET A 138 -11.98 2.52 -16.77
N SER A 139 -12.56 1.35 -16.51
CA SER A 139 -13.73 1.22 -15.63
C SER A 139 -13.33 1.19 -14.15
N PRO A 140 -14.09 1.85 -13.26
CA PRO A 140 -13.74 1.97 -11.85
C PRO A 140 -13.74 0.62 -11.13
N ASN A 141 -12.89 0.48 -10.12
CA ASN A 141 -12.76 -0.70 -9.25
C ASN A 141 -12.64 -2.03 -10.03
N THR A 142 -11.83 -2.06 -11.09
CA THR A 142 -11.58 -3.27 -11.87
C THR A 142 -10.13 -3.73 -11.75
N ASP A 143 -9.93 -5.05 -11.70
CA ASP A 143 -8.61 -5.68 -11.74
C ASP A 143 -8.18 -6.01 -13.20
N ALA A 144 -8.92 -5.48 -14.18
CA ALA A 144 -8.58 -5.61 -15.58
C ALA A 144 -7.26 -4.87 -15.87
N HIS A 145 -6.34 -5.57 -16.53
CA HIS A 145 -5.06 -5.00 -16.92
C HIS A 145 -5.18 -4.33 -18.29
N HIS A 146 -4.81 -3.06 -18.36
CA HIS A 146 -4.77 -2.25 -19.57
C HIS A 146 -3.33 -2.09 -20.01
N TYR A 147 -3.02 -2.61 -21.20
CA TYR A 147 -1.66 -2.65 -21.74
C TYR A 147 -1.46 -1.56 -22.78
N PRO A 148 -0.40 -0.75 -22.69
CA PRO A 148 -0.04 0.17 -23.76
C PRO A 148 0.47 -0.60 -24.98
N LYS A 149 0.22 -0.07 -26.19
CA LYS A 149 0.64 -0.64 -27.49
C LYS A 149 2.17 -0.78 -27.60
N VAL A 150 2.89 0.12 -26.95
CA VAL A 150 4.36 0.20 -26.88
C VAL A 150 4.77 0.61 -25.47
N TRP A 151 6.05 0.54 -25.12
CA TRP A 151 6.52 0.92 -23.78
C TRP A 151 6.49 2.44 -23.61
N PRO A 152 5.65 2.99 -22.72
CA PRO A 152 5.58 4.43 -22.48
C PRO A 152 6.76 4.94 -21.65
N SER A 153 7.11 6.21 -21.85
CA SER A 153 7.99 6.97 -20.95
C SER A 153 7.20 7.71 -19.87
N ALA A 154 5.95 8.07 -20.16
CA ALA A 154 5.05 8.69 -19.21
C ALA A 154 3.59 8.30 -19.46
N MET A 155 2.73 8.54 -18.48
CA MET A 155 1.29 8.39 -18.58
C MET A 155 0.59 9.51 -17.83
N LEU A 156 -0.45 10.07 -18.42
CA LEU A 156 -1.36 11.01 -17.77
C LEU A 156 -2.69 10.29 -17.51
N GLU A 157 -3.04 10.12 -16.24
CA GLU A 157 -4.41 9.79 -15.84
C GLU A 157 -5.20 11.08 -15.65
N ASP A 158 -6.43 11.10 -16.12
CA ASP A 158 -7.41 12.17 -15.92
C ASP A 158 -8.82 11.56 -15.76
N ASP A 159 -9.79 12.35 -15.29
CA ASP A 159 -11.18 11.89 -15.20
C ASP A 159 -11.69 11.43 -16.57
N ALA A 160 -12.43 10.32 -16.59
CA ALA A 160 -12.92 9.76 -17.85
C ALA A 160 -13.76 10.78 -18.63
N GLY A 161 -13.38 11.02 -19.88
CA GLY A 161 -14.01 11.98 -20.79
C GLY A 161 -13.41 13.39 -20.75
N ASP A 162 -12.63 13.78 -19.74
CA ASP A 162 -12.10 15.15 -19.64
C ASP A 162 -11.00 15.44 -20.67
N LEU A 163 -10.18 14.44 -21.02
CA LEU A 163 -9.25 14.56 -22.14
C LEU A 163 -10.01 14.87 -23.44
N ILE A 164 -11.09 14.14 -23.71
CA ILE A 164 -11.93 14.32 -24.91
C ILE A 164 -12.66 15.66 -24.88
N HIS A 165 -13.19 16.09 -23.73
CA HIS A 165 -13.79 17.42 -23.57
C HIS A 165 -12.79 18.54 -23.90
N HIS A 166 -11.53 18.34 -23.54
CA HIS A 166 -10.42 19.23 -23.91
C HIS A 166 -9.80 18.92 -25.28
N GLY A 167 -10.39 18.02 -26.07
CA GLY A 167 -9.90 17.65 -27.41
C GLY A 167 -8.51 17.00 -27.41
N ILE A 168 -7.99 16.62 -26.26
CA ILE A 168 -6.69 15.97 -26.06
C ILE A 168 -6.82 14.49 -26.41
N GLY A 169 -5.89 13.98 -27.21
CA GLY A 169 -5.88 12.59 -27.64
C GLY A 169 -4.59 12.19 -28.35
N GLU A 170 -4.61 11.06 -29.08
CA GLU A 170 -3.46 10.61 -29.87
C GLU A 170 -2.95 11.74 -30.79
N GLY A 171 -1.63 11.93 -30.81
CA GLY A 171 -0.95 12.96 -31.60
C GLY A 171 -0.69 14.29 -30.86
N TRP A 172 -1.37 14.56 -29.75
CA TRP A 172 -1.05 15.69 -28.88
C TRP A 172 0.31 15.49 -28.20
N VAL A 173 0.95 16.60 -27.81
CA VAL A 173 2.30 16.57 -27.24
C VAL A 173 2.34 17.34 -25.93
N LEU A 174 2.83 16.73 -24.86
CA LEU A 174 3.23 17.41 -23.63
C LEU A 174 4.51 18.21 -23.87
N VAL A 175 4.36 19.49 -24.22
CA VAL A 175 5.48 20.35 -24.63
C VAL A 175 6.13 21.11 -23.49
N ARG A 176 5.46 21.19 -22.32
CA ARG A 176 6.03 21.80 -21.12
C ARG A 176 5.47 21.13 -19.87
N HIS A 177 6.36 20.83 -18.92
CA HIS A 177 6.01 20.44 -17.56
C HIS A 177 6.90 21.24 -16.60
N ARG A 178 6.31 22.05 -15.72
CA ARG A 178 7.05 22.74 -14.65
C ARG A 178 6.64 22.14 -13.32
N CYS A 179 7.57 21.49 -12.65
CA CYS A 179 7.25 20.74 -11.43
C CYS A 179 7.81 21.40 -10.17
N TYR A 180 6.99 21.48 -9.13
CA TYR A 180 7.25 22.17 -7.86
C TYR A 180 6.73 21.36 -6.66
N GLY A 181 7.10 21.79 -5.45
CA GLY A 181 6.78 21.08 -4.21
C GLY A 181 7.76 19.94 -3.88
N GLY A 182 7.48 19.18 -2.82
CA GLY A 182 8.31 18.03 -2.41
C GLY A 182 9.66 18.36 -1.76
N GLY A 183 9.86 19.60 -1.28
CA GLY A 183 11.05 19.97 -0.49
C GLY A 183 12.37 20.05 -1.29
N GLN A 184 12.31 20.21 -2.61
CA GLN A 184 13.48 20.37 -3.49
C GLN A 184 13.37 21.67 -4.32
N PRO A 185 14.49 22.33 -4.67
CA PRO A 185 14.47 23.54 -5.49
C PRO A 185 13.98 23.26 -6.92
N GLU A 186 13.28 24.24 -7.47
CA GLU A 186 12.64 24.23 -8.80
C GLU A 186 13.67 23.91 -9.90
N HIS A 187 13.59 22.71 -10.48
CA HIS A 187 14.33 22.35 -11.69
C HIS A 187 13.48 22.71 -12.92
N THR A 188 13.91 23.74 -13.65
CA THR A 188 13.39 24.08 -14.97
C THR A 188 13.72 22.97 -15.97
N ALA A 189 12.67 22.36 -16.53
CA ALA A 189 12.55 21.72 -17.83
C ALA A 189 13.82 21.07 -18.41
N GLY A 190 13.91 19.74 -18.27
CA GLY A 190 14.68 18.86 -19.14
C GLY A 190 13.74 17.99 -20.00
N PRO A 191 14.28 16.99 -20.73
CA PRO A 191 13.50 15.84 -21.22
C PRO A 191 12.66 15.22 -20.08
N LEU A 192 11.77 14.26 -20.36
CA LEU A 192 10.96 13.55 -19.35
C LEU A 192 11.79 12.69 -18.36
N GLU A 193 12.91 13.19 -17.85
CA GLU A 193 13.80 12.58 -16.84
C GLU A 193 13.57 13.16 -15.44
#